data_AF-C0HL63-F1
#
_entry.id   AF-C0HL63-F1
#
_cell.length_a   1.000
_cell.length_b   1.000
_cell.length_c   1.000
_cell.angle_alpha   90.00
_cell.angle_beta   90.00
_cell.angle_gamma   90.00
#
_symmetry.space_group_name_H-M   'P 1'
#
loop_
_entity.id
_entity.type
_entity.pdbx_description
1 polymer ?
#
loop_
_entity_poly.entity_id
_entity_poly.type
_entity_poly.pdbx_seq_one_letter_code
_entity_poly.pdbx_strand_id
1 'polypeptide(L)'
;MKFLIVFVALFAMAVARPNLAEIVRQVSDVEPEKWSSDVETSDGTSIKQEGVLKNAGTDNEAAVVHGSFTWVDEKTGEKFTITYVADENGYQPQGAHLPVAPVA
;
A
#
# COMPACT_ATOMS: atom_id res chain seq x y z
N MET A 1 -13.76 41.24 19.93
CA MET A 1 -13.08 40.17 20.70
C MET A 1 -13.84 38.84 20.67
N LYS A 2 -15.11 38.77 21.10
CA LYS A 2 -15.92 37.52 21.10
C LYS A 2 -15.95 36.79 19.73
N PHE A 3 -16.28 37.51 18.65
CA PHE A 3 -16.31 36.93 17.30
C PHE A 3 -14.96 36.38 16.83
N LEU A 4 -13.85 37.02 17.22
CA LEU A 4 -12.51 36.55 16.85
C LEU A 4 -12.19 35.21 17.51
N ILE A 5 -12.53 35.03 18.79
CA ILE A 5 -12.30 33.76 19.51
C ILE A 5 -13.10 32.63 18.85
N VAL A 6 -14.38 32.88 18.52
CA VAL A 6 -15.22 31.89 17.83
C VAL A 6 -14.63 31.55 16.45
N PHE A 7 -14.17 32.54 15.70
CA PHE A 7 -13.54 32.31 14.39
C PHE A 7 -12.27 31.47 14.51
N VAL A 8 -11.37 31.79 15.45
CA VAL A 8 -10.14 31.02 15.68
C VAL A 8 -10.45 29.59 16.11
N ALA A 9 -11.45 29.39 16.97
CA ALA A 9 -11.87 28.05 17.38
C ALA A 9 -12.43 27.23 16.20
N LEU A 10 -13.28 27.83 15.37
CA LEU A 10 -13.80 27.19 14.16
C LEU A 10 -12.68 26.86 13.16
N PHE A 11 -11.73 27.78 12.98
CA PHE A 11 -10.59 27.57 12.10
C PHE A 11 -9.67 26.45 12.60
N ALA A 12 -9.38 26.43 13.90
CA ALA A 12 -8.59 25.35 14.52
C ALA A 12 -9.27 23.99 14.33
N MET A 13 -10.60 23.91 14.49
CA MET A 13 -11.35 22.68 14.22
C MET A 13 -11.34 22.28 12.73
N ALA A 14 -11.39 23.24 11.82
CA ALA A 14 -11.32 22.98 10.39
C ALA A 14 -9.95 22.41 9.99
N VAL A 15 -8.86 22.98 10.51
CA VAL A 15 -7.47 22.53 10.25
C VAL A 15 -7.16 21.20 10.94
N ALA A 16 -7.76 20.94 12.11
CA ALA A 16 -7.58 19.69 12.84
C ALA A 16 -8.42 18.53 12.28
N ARG A 17 -9.21 18.74 11.22
CA ARG A 17 -9.99 17.66 10.61
C ARG A 17 -9.02 16.59 10.07
N PRO A 18 -9.19 15.31 10.42
CA PRO A 18 -8.37 14.25 9.85
C PRO A 18 -8.58 14.20 8.34
N ASN A 19 -7.48 14.17 7.58
CA ASN A 19 -7.51 13.88 6.16
C ASN A 19 -7.73 12.37 6.00
N LEU A 20 -8.98 11.95 5.86
CA LEU A 20 -9.31 10.54 5.64
C LEU A 20 -9.00 10.20 4.19
N ALA A 21 -8.17 9.16 3.99
CA ALA A 21 -7.95 8.61 2.67
C ALA A 21 -9.22 7.86 2.21
N GLU A 22 -9.70 8.20 1.01
CA GLU A 22 -10.83 7.54 0.36
C GLU A 22 -10.32 6.61 -0.74
N ILE A 23 -10.99 5.47 -0.95
CA ILE A 23 -10.65 4.56 -2.06
C ILE A 23 -11.12 5.19 -3.37
N VAL A 24 -10.19 5.52 -4.26
CA VAL A 24 -10.48 6.11 -5.58
C VAL A 24 -10.53 5.05 -6.68
N ARG A 25 -9.80 3.95 -6.52
CA ARG A 25 -9.84 2.79 -7.42
C ARG A 25 -9.72 1.52 -6.60
N GLN A 26 -10.56 0.54 -6.91
CA GLN A 26 -10.44 -0.81 -6.39
C GLN A 26 -10.87 -1.77 -7.48
N VAL A 27 -9.93 -2.60 -7.93
CA VAL A 27 -10.16 -3.68 -8.88
C VAL A 27 -9.66 -4.96 -8.23
N SER A 28 -10.49 -5.98 -8.25
CA SER A 28 -10.14 -7.30 -7.72
C SER A 28 -10.69 -8.34 -8.68
N ASP A 29 -9.84 -9.29 -9.04
CA ASP A 29 -10.20 -10.42 -9.89
C ASP A 29 -9.68 -11.69 -9.21
N VAL A 30 -10.54 -12.70 -9.12
CA VAL A 30 -10.23 -13.97 -8.46
C VAL A 30 -10.67 -15.10 -9.37
N GLU A 31 -9.70 -15.87 -9.82
CA GLU A 31 -9.87 -17.09 -10.59
C GLU A 31 -9.38 -18.30 -9.75
N PRO A 32 -9.64 -19.55 -10.16
CA PRO A 32 -9.31 -20.73 -9.35
C PRO A 32 -7.83 -20.85 -8.94
N GLU A 33 -6.91 -20.43 -9.81
CA GLU A 33 -5.45 -20.56 -9.60
C GLU A 33 -4.71 -19.23 -9.66
N LYS A 34 -5.41 -18.10 -9.80
CA LYS A 34 -4.77 -16.79 -9.82
C LYS A 34 -5.72 -15.73 -9.30
N TRP A 35 -5.14 -14.66 -8.77
CA TRP A 35 -5.90 -13.50 -8.34
C TRP A 35 -5.09 -12.24 -8.60
N SER A 36 -5.78 -11.12 -8.71
CA SER A 36 -5.16 -9.81 -8.75
C SER A 36 -5.97 -8.84 -7.91
N SER A 37 -5.29 -7.89 -7.29
CA SER A 37 -5.93 -6.82 -6.53
C SER A 37 -5.14 -5.53 -6.66
N ASP A 38 -5.84 -4.49 -7.12
CA ASP A 38 -5.36 -3.14 -7.31
C ASP A 38 -6.21 -2.21 -6.45
N VAL A 39 -5.59 -1.49 -5.53
CA VAL A 39 -6.23 -0.47 -4.69
C VAL A 39 -5.45 0.83 -4.82
N GLU A 40 -6.17 1.93 -5.01
CA GLU A 40 -5.63 3.28 -4.94
C GLU A 40 -6.50 4.14 -4.04
N THR A 41 -5.86 4.95 -3.22
CA THR A 41 -6.53 5.87 -2.30
C THR A 41 -6.17 7.33 -2.61
N SER A 42 -7.02 8.25 -2.15
CA SER A 42 -6.95 9.69 -2.46
C SER A 42 -5.72 10.40 -1.92
N ASP A 43 -5.00 9.80 -0.98
CA ASP A 43 -3.73 10.27 -0.41
C ASP A 43 -2.50 9.90 -1.28
N GLY A 44 -2.72 9.19 -2.40
CA GLY A 44 -1.64 8.74 -3.29
C GLY A 44 -1.07 7.37 -2.91
N THR A 45 -1.65 6.68 -1.92
CA THR A 45 -1.31 5.29 -1.63
C THR A 45 -1.86 4.37 -2.73
N SER A 46 -1.04 3.43 -3.20
CA SER A 46 -1.41 2.44 -4.20
C SER A 46 -0.83 1.08 -3.82
N ILE A 47 -1.67 0.05 -3.86
CA ILE A 47 -1.32 -1.33 -3.55
C ILE A 47 -1.73 -2.18 -4.76
N LYS A 48 -0.78 -2.95 -5.28
CA LYS A 48 -1.00 -3.88 -6.37
C LYS A 48 -0.46 -5.25 -5.98
N GLN A 49 -1.21 -6.29 -6.27
CA GLN A 49 -0.74 -7.66 -6.13
C GLN A 49 -1.31 -8.54 -7.24
N GLU A 50 -0.51 -9.50 -7.66
CA GLU A 50 -0.87 -10.58 -8.56
C GLU A 50 -0.36 -11.86 -7.94
N GLY A 51 -1.27 -12.80 -7.71
CA GLY A 51 -0.96 -14.10 -7.13
C GLY A 51 -1.30 -15.23 -8.08
N VAL A 52 -0.50 -16.29 -8.04
CA VAL A 52 -0.70 -17.53 -8.79
C VAL A 52 -0.48 -18.71 -7.85
N LEU A 53 -1.37 -19.71 -7.94
CA LEU A 53 -1.23 -21.00 -7.30
C LEU A 53 -0.41 -21.92 -8.22
N LYS A 54 0.81 -22.26 -7.80
CA LYS A 54 1.68 -23.20 -8.50
C LYS A 54 1.40 -24.63 -8.04
N ASN A 55 1.55 -25.58 -8.97
CA ASN A 55 1.43 -27.02 -8.72
C ASN A 55 0.12 -27.43 -8.01
N ALA A 56 -0.99 -26.81 -8.40
CA ALA A 56 -2.30 -27.07 -7.82
C ALA A 56 -2.64 -28.57 -7.84
N GLY A 57 -3.12 -29.10 -6.72
CA GLY A 57 -3.46 -30.52 -6.55
C GLY A 57 -2.27 -31.45 -6.35
N THR A 58 -1.08 -30.94 -6.03
CA THR A 58 0.11 -31.75 -5.71
C THR A 58 0.64 -31.44 -4.30
N ASP A 59 1.55 -32.29 -3.78
CA ASP A 59 2.23 -32.04 -2.49
C ASP A 59 3.13 -30.79 -2.50
N ASN A 60 3.43 -30.23 -3.67
CA ASN A 60 4.23 -29.02 -3.85
C ASN A 60 3.36 -27.81 -4.23
N GLU A 61 2.06 -27.85 -3.92
CA GLU A 61 1.16 -26.72 -4.12
C GLU A 61 1.62 -25.51 -3.32
N ALA A 62 1.80 -24.36 -3.99
CA ALA A 62 2.33 -23.15 -3.39
C ALA A 62 1.75 -21.88 -4.00
N ALA A 63 1.42 -20.91 -3.17
CA ALA A 63 1.02 -19.58 -3.60
C ALA A 63 2.25 -18.71 -3.85
N VAL A 64 2.33 -18.09 -5.02
CA VAL A 64 3.36 -17.11 -5.37
C VAL A 64 2.71 -15.78 -5.67
N VAL A 65 3.15 -14.73 -4.99
CA VAL A 65 2.61 -13.38 -5.10
C VAL A 65 3.70 -12.41 -5.53
N HIS A 66 3.45 -11.69 -6.60
CA HIS A 66 4.19 -10.50 -6.98
C HIS A 66 3.37 -9.28 -6.62
N GLY A 67 3.97 -8.30 -5.97
CA GLY A 67 3.22 -7.11 -5.59
C GLY A 67 4.08 -5.88 -5.43
N SER A 68 3.39 -4.76 -5.31
CA SER A 68 3.98 -3.48 -4.97
C SER A 68 3.04 -2.69 -4.09
N PHE A 69 3.59 -1.95 -3.14
CA PHE A 69 2.85 -0.93 -2.43
C PHE A 69 3.65 0.36 -2.44
N THR A 70 2.92 1.44 -2.60
CA THR A 70 3.43 2.78 -2.77
C THR A 70 2.63 3.69 -1.86
N TRP A 71 3.29 4.62 -1.19
CA TRP A 71 2.64 5.63 -0.37
C TRP A 71 3.42 6.94 -0.43
N VAL A 72 2.76 8.02 -0.04
CA VAL A 72 3.39 9.34 0.11
C VAL A 72 3.54 9.61 1.59
N ASP A 73 4.75 9.95 2.03
CA ASP A 73 4.97 10.37 3.42
C ASP A 73 4.29 11.72 3.67
N GLU A 74 3.42 11.78 4.67
CA GLU A 74 2.61 12.97 4.97
C GLU A 74 3.44 14.19 5.40
N LYS A 75 4.66 13.98 5.90
CA LYS A 75 5.51 15.05 6.44
C LYS A 75 6.50 15.57 5.40
N THR A 76 7.10 14.68 4.61
CA THR A 76 8.10 15.04 3.61
C THR A 76 7.51 15.20 2.21
N GLY A 77 6.35 14.60 1.94
CA GLY A 77 5.78 14.49 0.60
C GLY A 77 6.56 13.51 -0.29
N GLU A 78 7.54 12.79 0.25
CA GLU A 78 8.34 11.83 -0.49
C GLU A 78 7.52 10.57 -0.80
N LYS A 79 7.65 10.08 -2.03
CA LYS A 79 6.97 8.88 -2.48
C LYS A 79 7.86 7.66 -2.23
N PHE A 80 7.38 6.73 -1.44
CA PHE A 80 8.04 5.46 -1.18
C PHE A 80 7.36 4.34 -1.96
N THR A 81 8.15 3.41 -2.47
CA THR A 81 7.67 2.22 -3.17
C THR A 81 8.45 1.01 -2.69
N ILE A 82 7.73 -0.06 -2.38
CA ILE A 82 8.25 -1.40 -2.17
C ILE A 82 7.67 -2.30 -3.25
N THR A 83 8.52 -3.10 -3.87
CA THR A 83 8.15 -4.23 -4.71
C THR A 83 8.54 -5.51 -3.98
N TYR A 84 7.82 -6.60 -4.18
CA TYR A 84 8.12 -7.84 -3.49
C TYR A 84 7.73 -9.07 -4.29
N VAL A 85 8.41 -10.17 -3.96
CA VAL A 85 7.97 -11.53 -4.28
C VAL A 85 7.73 -12.24 -2.96
N ALA A 86 6.58 -12.90 -2.83
CA ALA A 86 6.29 -13.81 -1.73
C ALA A 86 6.06 -15.20 -2.31
N ASP A 87 6.94 -16.14 -1.97
CA ASP A 87 6.93 -17.50 -2.50
C ASP A 87 7.36 -18.50 -1.42
N GLU A 88 7.76 -19.71 -1.82
CA GLU A 88 8.22 -20.77 -0.91
C GLU A 88 9.45 -20.37 -0.08
N ASN A 89 10.22 -19.38 -0.53
CA ASN A 89 11.38 -18.83 0.18
C ASN A 89 11.01 -17.65 1.10
N GLY A 90 9.71 -17.36 1.25
CA GLY A 90 9.18 -16.29 2.07
C GLY A 90 9.06 -14.95 1.32
N TYR A 91 8.93 -13.88 2.09
CA TYR A 91 8.72 -12.53 1.58
C TYR A 91 10.04 -11.82 1.31
N GLN A 92 10.23 -11.37 0.06
CA GLN A 92 11.48 -10.80 -0.45
C GLN A 92 11.22 -9.37 -0.99
N PRO A 93 11.22 -8.35 -0.11
CA PRO A 93 10.96 -6.96 -0.51
C PRO A 93 12.19 -6.26 -1.07
N GLN A 94 11.94 -5.31 -1.96
CA GLN A 94 12.93 -4.41 -2.55
C GLN A 94 12.36 -2.99 -2.57
N GLY A 95 13.13 -2.02 -2.08
CA GLY A 95 12.75 -0.61 -2.06
C GLY A 95 13.97 0.25 -1.74
N ALA A 96 14.02 1.47 -2.29
CA ALA A 96 15.20 2.35 -2.19
C ALA A 96 15.58 2.75 -0.74
N HIS A 97 14.62 2.65 0.18
CA HIS A 97 14.77 2.97 1.60
C HIS A 97 15.05 1.75 2.48
N LEU A 98 15.04 0.54 1.91
CA LEU A 98 15.34 -0.68 2.66
C LEU A 98 16.86 -0.87 2.73
N PRO A 99 17.41 -1.31 3.88
CA PRO A 99 18.80 -1.70 3.97
C PRO A 99 19.11 -2.81 2.97
N VAL A 100 20.12 -2.59 2.11
CA VAL A 100 20.64 -3.63 1.23
C VAL A 100 21.74 -4.36 1.99
N ALA A 101 21.70 -5.69 2.00
CA ALA A 101 22.77 -6.49 2.60
C ALA A 101 24.13 -6.10 1.97
N PRO A 102 25.21 -5.96 2.75
CA PRO A 102 26.54 -5.71 2.20
C PRO A 102 26.90 -6.79 1.20
N VAL A 103 27.50 -6.41 0.07
CA VAL A 103 28.14 -7.35 -0.84
C VAL A 103 29.25 -8.07 -0.05
N ALA A 104 29.14 -9.40 0.04
CA ALA A 104 30.09 -10.26 0.73
C ALA A 104 31.48 -10.24 0.06
#